data_AF-K1TH78-F1
#
_entry.id   AF-K1TH78-F1
#
_cell.length_a   1.000
_cell.length_b   1.000
_cell.length_c   1.000
_cell.angle_alpha   90.00
_cell.angle_beta   90.00
_cell.angle_gamma   90.00
#
_symmetry.space_group_name_H-M   'P 1'
#
loop_
_entity.id
_entity.type
_entity.pdbx_description
1 polymer ?
#
loop_
_entity_poly.entity_id
_entity_poly.type
_entity_poly.pdbx_seq_one_letter_code
_entity_poly.pdbx_strand_id
1 'polypeptide(L)'
;MRNFDGFYKGIDLGGWISQCGSKYNDEHYSTFITEKDIEKIATMGLDHVRMPVDYNVIQTDDGEIIESGMAYIESCVGWCKKHGLNIVIVSAQDLRIYL
;
A
#
# COMPACT_ATOMS: atom_id res chain seq x y z
N MET A 1 -7.56 -11.71 23.41
CA MET A 1 -6.93 -10.74 22.49
C MET A 1 -6.39 -11.51 21.29
N ARG A 2 -6.51 -10.99 20.07
CA ARG A 2 -5.83 -11.58 18.91
C ARG A 2 -4.33 -11.21 18.98
N ASN A 3 -3.45 -12.16 18.69
CA ASN A 3 -2.03 -11.88 18.52
C ASN A 3 -1.81 -11.31 17.12
N PHE A 4 -1.02 -10.23 17.01
CA PHE A 4 -0.69 -9.56 15.75
C PHE A 4 0.73 -9.94 15.33
N ASP A 5 1.00 -11.24 15.28
CA ASP A 5 2.33 -11.75 14.93
C ASP A 5 2.73 -11.27 13.53
N GLY A 6 3.92 -10.66 13.44
CA GLY A 6 4.42 -10.06 12.20
C GLY A 6 3.92 -8.65 11.90
N PHE A 7 3.35 -7.94 12.89
CA PHE A 7 2.99 -6.53 12.78
C PHE A 7 3.62 -5.68 13.90
N TYR A 8 4.91 -5.89 14.18
CA TYR A 8 5.63 -5.22 15.27
C TYR A 8 6.56 -4.11 14.78
N LYS A 9 7.13 -4.22 13.57
CA LYS A 9 8.11 -3.29 13.01
C LYS A 9 7.81 -3.01 11.54
N GLY A 10 7.04 -1.96 11.32
CA GLY A 10 6.60 -1.58 9.98
C GLY A 10 7.26 -0.31 9.44
N ILE A 11 7.08 -0.11 8.14
CA ILE A 11 7.37 1.14 7.44
C ILE A 11 6.13 1.61 6.68
N ASP A 12 5.99 2.93 6.53
CA ASP A 12 4.88 3.57 5.82
C ASP A 12 5.25 3.88 4.37
N LEU A 13 4.34 3.56 3.43
CA LEU A 13 4.48 3.85 2.00
C LEU A 13 3.81 5.18 1.62
N GLY A 14 3.86 6.17 2.52
CA GLY A 14 3.34 7.52 2.29
C GLY A 14 4.02 8.23 1.12
N GLY A 15 3.26 9.07 0.42
CA GLY A 15 3.71 9.78 -0.77
C GLY A 15 3.55 8.98 -2.07
N TRP A 16 3.06 7.73 -2.02
CA TRP A 16 2.88 6.89 -3.20
C TRP A 16 1.50 7.05 -3.86
N ILE A 17 0.49 6.34 -3.34
CA ILE A 17 -0.93 6.44 -3.73
C ILE A 17 -1.77 7.11 -2.62
N SER A 18 -1.07 7.80 -1.72
CA SER A 18 -1.65 8.69 -0.71
C SER A 18 -0.65 9.79 -0.40
N GLN A 19 -1.13 10.98 -0.04
CA GLN A 19 -0.30 12.12 0.36
C GLN A 19 0.68 12.56 -0.75
N CYS A 20 0.26 12.49 -2.01
CA CYS A 20 1.12 12.73 -3.18
C CYS A 20 1.39 14.23 -3.46
N GLY A 21 0.83 15.13 -2.64
CA GLY A 21 0.90 16.57 -2.86
C GLY A 21 0.24 16.96 -4.18
N SER A 22 1.01 17.49 -5.13
CA SER A 22 0.53 17.83 -6.47
C SER A 22 0.70 16.71 -7.52
N LYS A 23 1.12 15.51 -7.11
CA LYS A 23 1.54 14.42 -8.02
C LYS A 23 0.56 13.24 -8.07
N TYR A 24 -0.74 13.52 -8.21
CA TYR A 24 -1.74 12.48 -8.45
C TYR A 24 -1.79 12.13 -9.94
N ASN A 25 -0.89 11.27 -10.40
CA ASN A 25 -0.84 10.81 -11.80
C ASN A 25 -0.17 9.44 -11.94
N ASP A 26 -0.45 8.77 -13.06
CA ASP A 26 0.00 7.40 -13.34
C ASP A 26 1.54 7.26 -13.41
N GLU A 27 2.26 8.30 -13.87
CA GLU A 27 3.72 8.29 -13.90
C GLU A 27 4.30 8.20 -12.48
N HIS A 28 3.77 9.01 -11.54
CA HIS A 28 4.17 8.96 -10.14
C HIS A 28 3.82 7.62 -9.51
N TYR A 29 2.58 7.12 -9.68
CA TYR A 29 2.17 5.84 -9.11
C TYR A 29 2.99 4.66 -9.63
N SER A 30 3.36 4.65 -10.91
CA SER A 30 4.13 3.55 -11.51
C SER A 30 5.62 3.56 -11.19
N THR A 31 6.17 4.69 -10.72
CA THR A 31 7.63 4.84 -10.51
C THR A 31 8.04 5.08 -9.05
N PHE A 32 7.13 5.55 -8.20
CA PHE A 32 7.49 5.98 -6.84
C PHE A 32 7.76 4.80 -5.89
N ILE A 33 6.92 3.75 -5.90
CA ILE A 33 7.18 2.47 -5.22
C ILE A 33 7.08 1.35 -6.25
N THR A 34 8.09 0.50 -6.26
CA THR A 34 8.19 -0.68 -7.12
C THR A 34 8.45 -1.94 -6.30
N GLU A 35 8.39 -3.11 -6.95
CA GLU A 35 8.76 -4.37 -6.31
C GLU A 35 10.17 -4.35 -5.70
N LYS A 36 11.13 -3.65 -6.34
CA LYS A 36 12.51 -3.54 -5.84
C LYS A 36 12.58 -2.81 -4.50
N ASP A 37 11.69 -1.86 -4.27
CA ASP A 37 11.61 -1.15 -3.00
C ASP A 37 11.07 -2.07 -1.90
N ILE A 38 10.06 -2.88 -2.21
CA ILE A 38 9.53 -3.91 -1.29
C ILE A 38 10.57 -4.99 -0.98
N GLU A 39 11.31 -5.46 -1.99
CA GLU A 39 12.43 -6.38 -1.81
C GLU A 39 13.47 -5.80 -0.85
N LYS A 40 13.84 -4.53 -1.04
CA LYS A 40 14.78 -3.84 -0.15
C LYS A 40 14.24 -3.74 1.27
N ILE A 41 12.97 -3.35 1.44
CA ILE A 41 12.31 -3.27 2.76
C ILE A 41 12.37 -4.63 3.48
N ALA A 42 12.15 -5.74 2.79
CA ALA A 42 12.23 -7.07 3.38
C ALA A 42 13.63 -7.40 3.91
N THR A 43 14.69 -6.83 3.34
CA THR A 43 16.07 -7.00 3.84
C THR A 43 16.38 -6.18 5.09
N MET A 44 15.52 -5.22 5.46
CA MET A 44 15.75 -4.29 6.58
C MET A 44 15.37 -4.88 7.95
N GLY A 45 14.88 -6.12 8.01
CA GLY A 45 14.41 -6.74 9.26
C GLY A 45 13.06 -6.19 9.76
N LEU A 46 12.28 -5.62 8.84
CA LEU A 46 10.89 -5.20 9.05
C LEU A 46 9.95 -6.38 8.81
N ASP A 47 8.75 -6.34 9.41
CA ASP A 47 7.77 -7.43 9.31
C ASP A 47 6.51 -7.04 8.52
N HIS A 48 6.24 -5.74 8.34
CA HIS A 48 5.11 -5.28 7.53
C HIS A 48 5.36 -3.94 6.84
N VAL A 49 4.53 -3.65 5.85
CA VAL A 49 4.34 -2.31 5.30
C VAL A 49 2.96 -1.79 5.64
N ARG A 50 2.85 -0.48 5.88
CA ARG A 50 1.58 0.24 5.92
C ARG A 50 1.41 0.97 4.59
N MET A 51 0.34 0.66 3.88
CA MET A 51 0.01 1.26 2.60
C MET A 51 -1.20 2.19 2.77
N PRO A 52 -0.97 3.50 2.96
CA PRO A 52 -2.05 4.48 2.92
C PRO A 52 -2.55 4.66 1.48
N VAL A 53 -3.87 4.78 1.32
CA VAL A 53 -4.52 4.97 0.01
C VAL A 53 -5.50 6.13 0.09
N ASP A 54 -5.36 7.10 -0.80
CA ASP A 54 -6.35 8.17 -0.95
C ASP A 54 -7.53 7.72 -1.81
N TYR A 55 -8.73 8.09 -1.39
CA TYR A 55 -10.00 7.63 -1.99
C TYR A 55 -10.06 7.89 -3.49
N ASN A 56 -9.66 9.09 -3.92
CA ASN A 56 -9.70 9.52 -5.31
C ASN A 56 -8.77 8.71 -6.24
N VAL A 57 -7.91 7.85 -5.68
CA VAL A 57 -7.10 6.92 -6.46
C VAL A 57 -7.88 5.64 -6.80
N ILE A 58 -8.78 5.18 -5.92
CA ILE A 58 -9.46 3.88 -6.03
C ILE A 58 -10.97 3.98 -6.25
N GLN A 59 -11.56 5.17 -6.10
CA GLN A 59 -12.98 5.37 -6.23
C GLN A 59 -13.30 6.78 -6.76
N THR A 60 -14.28 6.86 -7.65
CA THR A 60 -14.79 8.14 -8.17
C THR A 60 -15.70 8.81 -7.14
N ASP A 61 -16.04 10.08 -7.36
CA ASP A 61 -16.99 10.81 -6.51
C ASP A 61 -18.39 10.16 -6.49
N ASP A 62 -18.76 9.44 -7.56
CA ASP A 62 -20.02 8.70 -7.67
C ASP A 62 -19.98 7.32 -6.99
N GLY A 63 -18.83 6.93 -6.43
CA GLY A 63 -18.65 5.65 -5.75
C GLY A 63 -18.24 4.49 -6.65
N GLU A 64 -17.95 4.73 -7.93
CA GLU A 64 -17.47 3.69 -8.85
C GLU A 64 -16.00 3.37 -8.58
N ILE A 65 -15.63 2.09 -8.65
CA ILE A 65 -14.23 1.67 -8.43
C ILE A 65 -13.36 2.08 -9.62
N ILE A 66 -12.18 2.60 -9.30
CA ILE A 66 -11.13 2.91 -10.26
C ILE A 66 -10.18 1.71 -10.31
N GLU A 67 -10.39 0.84 -11.30
CA GLU A 67 -9.63 -0.41 -11.48
C GLU A 67 -8.12 -0.18 -11.59
N SER A 68 -7.67 0.90 -12.22
CA SER A 68 -6.25 1.23 -12.30
C SER A 68 -5.63 1.53 -10.93
N GLY A 69 -6.39 2.17 -10.04
CA GLY A 69 -6.00 2.38 -8.65
C GLY A 69 -5.88 1.07 -7.88
N MET A 70 -6.87 0.18 -8.04
CA MET A 70 -6.89 -1.15 -7.43
C MET A 70 -5.70 -2.01 -7.89
N ALA A 71 -5.27 -1.89 -9.14
CA ALA A 71 -4.12 -2.63 -9.65
C ALA A 71 -2.81 -2.33 -8.89
N TYR A 72 -2.62 -1.10 -8.39
CA TYR A 72 -1.46 -0.76 -7.55
C TYR A 72 -1.52 -1.46 -6.18
N ILE A 73 -2.71 -1.53 -5.59
CA ILE A 73 -2.96 -2.26 -4.34
C ILE A 73 -2.62 -3.74 -4.53
N GLU A 74 -3.17 -4.37 -5.56
CA GLU A 74 -2.94 -5.78 -5.86
C GLU A 74 -1.46 -6.07 -6.11
N SER A 75 -0.77 -5.19 -6.83
CA SER A 75 0.67 -5.30 -7.06
C SER A 75 1.46 -5.27 -5.76
N CYS A 76 1.18 -4.30 -4.87
CA CYS A 76 1.86 -4.19 -3.57
C CYS A 76 1.63 -5.41 -2.69
N VAL A 77 0.37 -5.89 -2.61
CA VAL A 77 0.02 -7.13 -1.90
C VAL A 77 0.80 -8.33 -2.45
N GLY A 78 0.88 -8.45 -3.78
CA GLY A 78 1.65 -9.49 -4.45
C GLY A 78 3.14 -9.45 -4.11
N TRP A 79 3.75 -8.26 -4.15
CA TRP A 79 5.16 -8.06 -3.78
C TRP A 79 5.41 -8.39 -2.31
N CYS A 80 4.56 -7.89 -1.40
CA CYS A 80 4.69 -8.17 0.04
C CYS A 80 4.62 -9.67 0.32
N LYS A 81 3.63 -10.36 -0.26
CA LYS A 81 3.48 -11.81 -0.16
C LYS A 81 4.72 -12.56 -0.68
N LYS A 82 5.27 -12.14 -1.81
CA LYS A 82 6.47 -12.74 -2.41
C LYS A 82 7.71 -12.58 -1.52
N HIS A 83 7.84 -11.44 -0.84
CA HIS A 83 9.01 -11.09 -0.02
C HIS A 83 8.81 -11.35 1.49
N GLY A 84 7.71 -11.98 1.89
CA GLY A 84 7.45 -12.37 3.28
C GLY A 84 7.13 -11.19 4.21
N LEU A 85 6.60 -10.10 3.66
CA LEU A 85 6.11 -8.95 4.42
C LEU A 85 4.59 -9.03 4.57
N ASN A 86 4.10 -8.72 5.77
CA ASN A 86 2.68 -8.45 5.95
C ASN A 86 2.32 -7.05 5.44
N ILE A 87 1.04 -6.76 5.26
CA ILE A 87 0.57 -5.47 4.76
C ILE A 87 -0.66 -4.99 5.53
N VAL A 88 -0.64 -3.71 5.90
CA VAL A 88 -1.81 -3.00 6.45
C VAL A 88 -2.25 -1.96 5.44
N ILE A 89 -3.46 -2.10 4.91
CA ILE A 89 -4.05 -1.15 3.97
C ILE A 89 -4.95 -0.21 4.74
N VAL A 90 -4.72 1.10 4.60
CA VAL A 90 -5.53 2.11 5.29
C VAL A 90 -6.01 3.13 4.28
N SER A 91 -7.33 3.23 4.12
CA SER A 91 -7.93 4.40 3.49
C SER A 91 -8.55 5.29 4.57
N ALA A 92 -8.62 6.59 4.32
CA ALA A 92 -9.17 7.56 5.26
C ALA A 92 -10.68 7.36 5.58
N GLN A 93 -11.35 6.37 4.99
CA GLN A 93 -12.74 6.03 5.32
C GLN A 93 -12.94 4.60 5.86
N ASP A 94 -11.95 3.70 5.74
CA ASP A 94 -12.14 2.29 6.15
C ASP A 94 -10.81 1.63 6.54
N LEU A 95 -10.73 1.13 7.78
CA LEU A 95 -9.59 0.35 8.25
C LEU A 95 -9.81 -1.12 7.86
N ARG A 96 -9.19 -1.59 6.77
CA ARG A 96 -9.25 -3.01 6.36
C ARG A 96 -7.89 -3.68 6.51
N ILE A 97 -7.80 -4.59 7.48
CA ILE A 97 -6.62 -5.44 7.67
C ILE A 97 -6.77 -6.65 6.75
N TYR A 98 -5.87 -6.78 5.78
CA TYR A 98 -5.73 -7.99 4.97
C TYR A 98 -4.69 -8.88 5.64
N LEU A 99 -5.08 -10.10 6.03
CA LEU A 99 -4.21 -11.12 6.63
C LEU A 99 -3.81 -12.15 5.57
#